data_AF-A0A529ZF75-F1
#
_entry.id   AF-A0A529ZF75-F1
#
_cell.length_a   1.000
_cell.length_b   1.000
_cell.length_c   1.000
_cell.angle_alpha   90.00
_cell.angle_beta   90.00
_cell.angle_gamma   90.00
#
_symmetry.space_group_name_H-M   'P 1'
#
loop_
_entity.id
_entity.type
_entity.pdbx_description
1 polymer ?
#
loop_
_entity_poly.entity_id
_entity_poly.type
_entity_poly.pdbx_seq_one_letter_code
_entity_poly.pdbx_strand_id
1 'polypeptide(L)'
;TFLWLEDRNGKEALDWVHRQNALTVAELQGDPAYQATFETALDLMTAEDNMPVGAALAGYVYNFWQDKTNALGLWRRTPVASYKTEKPEWETIIDFDQLSAKEGIKWVFGGASRLYPDFNRCLLYMSPDGGDASEM
;
A
#
# COMPACT_ATOMS: atom_id res chain seq x y z
N THR A 1 -23.15 -28.81 8.38
CA THR A 1 -21.70 -28.63 8.57
C THR A 1 -21.23 -27.52 7.65
N PHE A 2 -20.32 -26.66 8.11
CA PHE A 2 -19.81 -25.53 7.32
C PHE A 2 -18.57 -25.87 6.47
N LEU A 3 -18.43 -27.14 6.07
CA LEU A 3 -17.22 -27.63 5.37
C LEU A 3 -16.99 -26.91 4.03
N TRP A 4 -18.05 -26.44 3.38
CA TRP A 4 -17.98 -25.66 2.14
C TRP A 4 -17.30 -24.29 2.32
N LEU A 5 -17.13 -23.79 3.55
CA LEU A 5 -16.33 -22.59 3.81
C LEU A 5 -14.82 -22.81 3.58
N GLU A 6 -14.35 -24.06 3.51
CA GLU A 6 -12.94 -24.35 3.22
C GLU A 6 -12.57 -24.08 1.75
N ASP A 7 -13.54 -24.17 0.84
CA ASP A 7 -13.36 -23.76 -0.55
C ASP A 7 -13.47 -22.24 -0.68
N ARG A 8 -12.36 -21.54 -0.39
CA ARG A 8 -12.28 -20.07 -0.38
C ARG A 8 -12.75 -19.37 -1.66
N ASN A 9 -12.69 -20.07 -2.80
CA ASN A 9 -13.08 -19.54 -4.11
C ASN A 9 -14.44 -20.08 -4.57
N GLY A 10 -15.04 -20.98 -3.78
CA GLY A 10 -16.33 -21.59 -4.06
C GLY A 10 -17.45 -20.56 -3.99
N LYS A 11 -18.40 -20.67 -4.92
CA LYS A 11 -19.54 -19.74 -4.99
C LYS A 11 -20.32 -19.66 -3.67
N GLU A 12 -20.55 -20.81 -3.01
CA GLU A 12 -21.29 -20.86 -1.75
C GLU A 12 -20.56 -20.11 -0.62
N ALA A 13 -19.23 -20.30 -0.53
CA ALA A 13 -18.35 -19.60 0.41
C ALA A 13 -18.40 -18.09 0.20
N LEU A 14 -18.20 -17.63 -1.05
CA LEU A 14 -18.20 -16.22 -1.39
C LEU A 14 -19.58 -15.57 -1.17
N ASP A 15 -20.67 -16.22 -1.58
CA ASP A 15 -22.03 -15.74 -1.35
C ASP A 15 -22.31 -15.55 0.15
N TRP A 16 -21.81 -16.46 1.00
CA TRP A 16 -21.95 -16.32 2.44
C TRP A 16 -21.11 -15.17 3.00
N VAL A 17 -19.85 -15.02 2.57
CA VAL A 17 -18.99 -13.89 2.95
C VAL A 17 -19.65 -12.57 2.58
N HIS A 18 -20.19 -12.44 1.36
CA HIS A 18 -20.90 -11.23 0.94
C HIS A 18 -22.11 -10.92 1.82
N ARG A 19 -22.90 -11.93 2.22
CA ARG A 19 -24.02 -11.73 3.16
C ARG A 19 -23.54 -11.27 4.53
N GLN A 20 -22.47 -11.86 5.07
CA GLN A 20 -21.92 -11.43 6.36
C GLN A 20 -21.36 -10.02 6.30
N ASN A 21 -20.60 -9.69 5.24
CA ASN A 21 -20.07 -8.34 5.02
C ASN A 21 -21.18 -7.30 4.92
N ALA A 22 -22.29 -7.60 4.22
CA ALA A 22 -23.41 -6.67 4.13
C ALA A 22 -24.03 -6.37 5.50
N LEU A 23 -24.18 -7.40 6.35
CA LEU A 23 -24.71 -7.23 7.71
C LEU A 23 -23.77 -6.37 8.57
N THR A 24 -22.47 -6.67 8.56
CA THR A 24 -21.51 -5.96 9.41
C THR A 24 -21.23 -4.55 8.94
N VAL A 25 -21.14 -4.32 7.62
CA VAL A 25 -20.99 -2.97 7.06
C VAL A 25 -22.22 -2.13 7.40
N ALA A 26 -23.43 -2.66 7.27
CA ALA A 26 -24.65 -1.93 7.60
C ALA A 26 -24.72 -1.58 9.10
N GLU A 27 -24.34 -2.50 9.99
CA GLU A 27 -24.28 -2.25 11.43
C GLU A 27 -23.25 -1.16 11.76
N LEU A 28 -22.00 -1.32 11.28
CA LEU A 28 -20.91 -0.39 11.59
C LEU A 28 -21.12 0.99 10.99
N GLN A 29 -21.61 1.09 9.76
CA GLN A 29 -21.91 2.37 9.10
C GLN A 29 -23.22 3.00 9.60
N GLY A 30 -24.09 2.22 10.25
CA GLY A 30 -25.30 2.70 10.90
C GLY A 30 -25.04 3.42 12.22
N ASP A 31 -23.86 3.23 12.83
CA ASP A 31 -23.44 3.96 14.03
C ASP A 31 -23.30 5.46 13.71
N PRO A 32 -24.00 6.37 14.41
CA PRO A 32 -23.87 7.81 14.21
C PRO A 32 -22.44 8.36 14.35
N ALA A 33 -21.56 7.66 15.07
CA ALA A 33 -20.15 8.03 15.23
C ALA A 33 -19.25 7.59 14.06
N TYR A 34 -19.73 6.73 13.17
CA TYR A 34 -18.94 6.16 12.08
C TYR A 34 -18.34 7.24 11.18
N GLN A 35 -19.17 8.15 10.66
CA GLN A 35 -18.73 9.10 9.64
C GLN A 35 -17.62 10.02 10.17
N ALA A 36 -17.78 10.58 11.37
CA ALA A 36 -16.77 11.44 11.97
C ALA A 36 -15.45 10.69 12.26
N THR A 37 -15.54 9.43 12.69
CA THR A 37 -14.37 8.58 12.95
C THR A 37 -13.66 8.23 11.65
N PHE A 38 -14.40 7.88 10.61
CA PHE A 38 -13.88 7.57 9.27
C PHE A 38 -13.15 8.77 8.68
N GLU A 39 -13.76 9.96 8.71
CA GLU A 39 -13.14 11.19 8.20
C GLU A 39 -11.86 11.54 8.96
N THR A 40 -11.87 11.44 10.28
CA THR A 40 -10.67 11.68 11.11
C THR A 40 -9.55 10.69 10.76
N ALA A 41 -9.87 9.40 10.63
CA ALA A 41 -8.89 8.38 10.27
C ALA A 41 -8.35 8.61 8.85
N LEU A 42 -9.23 8.93 7.89
CA LEU A 42 -8.85 9.21 6.51
C LEU A 42 -7.91 10.41 6.43
N ASP A 43 -8.22 11.51 7.12
CA ASP A 43 -7.37 12.71 7.12
C ASP A 43 -6.00 12.44 7.73
N LEU A 44 -5.91 11.68 8.83
CA LEU A 44 -4.62 11.31 9.43
C LEU A 44 -3.81 10.36 8.53
N MET A 45 -4.46 9.33 7.97
CA MET A 45 -3.78 8.34 7.12
C MET A 45 -3.32 8.90 5.78
N THR A 46 -3.88 10.03 5.36
CA THR A 46 -3.56 10.67 4.07
C THR A 46 -2.99 12.07 4.24
N ALA A 47 -2.54 12.42 5.44
CA ALA A 47 -1.93 13.70 5.75
C ALA A 47 -0.62 13.90 4.98
N GLU A 48 -0.49 15.05 4.31
CA GLU A 48 0.68 15.38 3.48
C GLU A 48 1.90 15.82 4.31
N ASP A 49 1.70 16.18 5.59
CA ASP A 49 2.73 16.57 6.54
C ASP A 49 3.32 15.38 7.32
N ASN A 50 2.94 14.15 6.95
CA ASN A 50 3.56 12.94 7.48
C ASN A 50 5.07 12.91 7.23
N MET A 51 5.85 12.53 8.25
CA MET A 51 7.30 12.44 8.14
C MET A 51 7.69 11.33 7.15
N PRO A 52 8.43 11.61 6.06
CA PRO A 52 8.76 10.62 5.05
C PRO A 52 9.94 9.74 5.49
N VAL A 53 9.71 8.86 6.46
CA VAL A 53 10.72 7.95 7.01
C VAL A 53 11.24 7.03 5.91
N GLY A 54 12.57 6.90 5.82
CA GLY A 54 13.22 6.12 4.77
C GLY A 54 14.54 5.50 5.18
N ALA A 55 15.03 4.58 4.35
CA ALA A 55 16.30 3.90 4.53
C ALA A 55 17.41 4.60 3.73
N ALA A 56 18.51 4.95 4.40
CA ALA A 56 19.68 5.53 3.75
C ALA A 56 20.55 4.45 3.09
N LEU A 57 20.89 4.63 1.82
CA LEU A 57 21.75 3.73 1.06
C LEU A 57 22.44 4.48 -0.08
N ALA A 58 23.75 4.29 -0.23
CA ALA A 58 24.53 4.79 -1.36
C ALA A 58 24.31 6.29 -1.70
N GLY A 59 24.22 7.16 -0.68
CA GLY A 59 24.04 8.61 -0.85
C GLY A 59 22.59 9.09 -1.00
N TYR A 60 21.61 8.18 -0.98
CA TYR A 60 20.19 8.48 -1.08
C TYR A 60 19.42 8.00 0.15
N VAL A 61 18.26 8.60 0.40
CA VAL A 61 17.22 8.07 1.28
C VAL A 61 16.08 7.54 0.41
N TYR A 62 15.70 6.29 0.61
CA TYR A 62 14.58 5.64 -0.08
C TYR A 62 13.36 5.61 0.83
N ASN A 63 12.22 6.02 0.31
CA ASN A 63 10.96 6.10 1.03
C ASN A 63 9.85 5.45 0.19
N PHE A 64 8.91 4.81 0.88
CA PHE A 64 7.64 4.41 0.30
C PHE A 64 6.58 5.38 0.83
N TRP A 65 5.78 5.95 -0.08
CA TRP A 65 4.87 7.04 0.22
C TRP A 65 3.47 6.74 -0.26
N GLN A 66 2.48 7.00 0.59
CA GLN A 66 1.06 6.90 0.25
C GLN A 66 0.36 8.17 0.71
N ASP A 67 -0.59 8.65 -0.09
CA ASP A 67 -1.41 9.82 0.19
C ASP A 67 -2.77 9.72 -0.53
N LYS A 68 -3.56 10.80 -0.52
CA LYS A 68 -4.88 10.86 -1.16
C LYS A 68 -4.85 10.54 -2.67
N THR A 69 -3.72 10.78 -3.33
CA THR A 69 -3.55 10.62 -4.79
C THR A 69 -2.72 9.40 -5.18
N ASN A 70 -1.93 8.85 -4.25
CA ASN A 70 -1.06 7.69 -4.45
C ASN A 70 -1.46 6.58 -3.47
N ALA A 71 -2.60 5.95 -3.71
CA ALA A 71 -3.20 4.99 -2.78
C ALA A 71 -2.43 3.65 -2.76
N LEU A 72 -1.90 3.21 -3.90
CA LEU A 72 -1.00 2.05 -3.98
C LEU A 72 0.45 2.45 -3.73
N GLY A 73 0.77 3.73 -3.90
CA GLY A 73 1.94 4.38 -3.35
C GLY A 73 3.06 4.60 -4.36
N LEU A 74 4.06 5.35 -3.90
CA LEU A 74 5.26 5.70 -4.64
C LEU A 74 6.48 5.11 -3.95
N TRP A 75 7.29 4.35 -4.69
CA TRP A 75 8.66 4.11 -4.28
C TRP A 75 9.55 5.21 -4.84
N ARG A 76 10.12 6.02 -3.96
CA ARG A 76 10.85 7.24 -4.30
C ARG A 76 12.16 7.34 -3.53
N ARG A 77 13.06 8.20 -4.01
CA ARG A 77 14.33 8.51 -3.34
C ARG A 77 14.66 9.98 -3.39
N THR A 78 15.54 10.43 -2.49
CA THR A 78 16.10 11.78 -2.51
C THR A 78 17.56 11.74 -2.06
N PRO A 79 18.45 12.63 -2.53
CA PRO A 79 19.80 12.71 -1.99
C PRO A 79 19.78 12.99 -0.47
N VAL A 80 20.71 12.40 0.28
CA VAL A 80 20.79 12.59 1.74
C VAL A 80 20.89 14.07 2.15
N ALA A 81 21.52 14.91 1.32
CA ALA A 81 21.58 16.35 1.57
C ALA A 81 20.21 17.03 1.47
N SER A 82 19.40 16.64 0.47
CA SER A 82 18.06 17.18 0.25
C SER A 82 17.07 16.69 1.33
N TYR A 83 17.19 15.42 1.77
CA TYR A 83 16.40 14.86 2.88
C TYR A 83 16.49 15.65 4.18
N LYS A 84 17.59 16.38 4.42
CA LYS A 84 17.80 17.17 5.64
C LYS A 84 17.18 18.57 5.57
N THR A 85 16.55 18.92 4.47
CA THR A 85 15.85 20.20 4.29
C THR A 85 14.38 20.07 4.65
N GLU A 86 13.68 21.19 4.81
CA GLU A 86 12.24 21.21 5.05
C GLU A 86 11.43 20.64 3.87
N LYS A 87 11.99 20.69 2.66
CA LYS A 87 11.32 20.25 1.43
C LYS A 87 12.26 19.37 0.60
N PRO A 88 12.43 18.09 0.96
CA PRO A 88 13.25 17.17 0.17
C PRO A 88 12.73 17.04 -1.25
N GLU A 89 13.66 17.04 -2.20
CA GLU A 89 13.38 16.84 -3.63
C GLU A 89 13.35 15.34 -3.92
N TRP A 90 12.14 14.80 -4.06
CA TRP A 90 11.93 13.38 -4.31
C TRP A 90 11.91 13.04 -5.81
N GLU A 91 12.64 11.99 -6.17
CA GLU A 91 12.61 11.32 -7.47
C GLU A 91 11.76 10.05 -7.32
N THR A 92 10.64 9.98 -8.04
CA THR A 92 9.83 8.75 -8.12
C THR A 92 10.57 7.70 -8.95
N ILE A 93 10.76 6.51 -8.39
CA ILE A 93 11.35 5.35 -9.06
C ILE A 93 10.21 4.53 -9.68
N ILE A 94 9.18 4.23 -8.89
CA ILE A 94 7.98 3.50 -9.32
C ILE A 94 6.74 4.15 -8.71
N ASP A 95 5.72 4.31 -9.55
CA ASP A 95 4.36 4.66 -9.20
C ASP A 95 3.50 3.38 -9.32
N PHE A 96 3.05 2.84 -8.19
CA PHE A 96 2.29 1.59 -8.16
C PHE A 96 0.84 1.78 -8.60
N ASP A 97 0.28 3.00 -8.49
CA ASP A 97 -1.03 3.33 -9.00
C ASP A 97 -1.03 3.27 -10.54
N GLN A 98 -0.03 3.87 -11.18
CA GLN A 98 0.15 3.81 -12.63
C GLN A 98 0.46 2.39 -13.12
N LEU A 99 1.35 1.66 -12.43
CA LEU A 99 1.68 0.29 -12.79
C LEU A 99 0.45 -0.62 -12.72
N SER A 100 -0.31 -0.52 -11.64
CA SER A 100 -1.53 -1.32 -11.44
C SER A 100 -2.60 -1.00 -12.48
N ALA A 101 -2.78 0.27 -12.82
CA ALA A 101 -3.70 0.68 -13.87
C ALA A 101 -3.31 0.12 -15.25
N LYS A 102 -2.01 0.06 -15.54
CA LYS A 102 -1.50 -0.47 -16.81
C LYS A 102 -1.66 -1.98 -16.93
N GLU A 103 -1.44 -2.71 -15.83
CA GLU A 103 -1.40 -4.17 -15.83
C GLU A 103 -2.72 -4.82 -15.41
N GLY A 104 -3.64 -4.05 -14.84
CA GLY A 104 -4.92 -4.56 -14.34
C GLY A 104 -4.79 -5.40 -13.07
N ILE A 105 -3.65 -5.30 -12.38
CA ILE A 105 -3.33 -6.02 -11.14
C ILE A 105 -3.10 -4.97 -10.05
N LYS A 106 -3.74 -5.12 -8.88
CA LYS A 106 -3.58 -4.19 -7.77
C LYS A 106 -2.29 -4.52 -6.99
N TRP A 107 -1.16 -4.08 -7.52
CA TRP A 107 0.12 -4.38 -6.93
C TRP A 107 0.32 -3.71 -5.56
N VAL A 108 0.74 -4.50 -4.58
CA VAL A 108 1.16 -4.06 -3.25
C VAL A 108 2.67 -4.20 -3.14
N PHE A 109 3.36 -3.11 -2.81
CA PHE A 109 4.80 -3.11 -2.63
C PHE A 109 5.22 -3.74 -1.29
N GLY A 110 5.99 -4.82 -1.34
CA GLY A 110 6.53 -5.54 -0.19
C GLY A 110 7.99 -5.22 0.14
N GLY A 111 8.69 -4.47 -0.72
CA GLY A 111 10.07 -4.03 -0.50
C GLY A 111 11.00 -4.29 -1.67
N ALA A 112 12.28 -4.02 -1.48
CA ALA A 112 13.30 -4.17 -2.52
C ALA A 112 14.59 -4.80 -1.98
N SER A 113 15.08 -5.85 -2.63
CA SER A 113 16.43 -6.40 -2.42
C SER A 113 17.39 -5.81 -3.44
N ARG A 114 18.49 -5.22 -2.98
CA ARG A 114 19.41 -4.44 -3.83
C ARG A 114 20.73 -5.15 -3.99
N LEU A 115 21.24 -5.16 -5.23
CA LEU A 115 22.47 -5.86 -5.59
C LEU A 115 23.71 -5.06 -5.17
N TYR A 116 24.45 -5.57 -4.18
CA TYR A 116 25.78 -5.07 -3.80
C TYR A 116 26.81 -5.32 -4.92
N PRO A 117 27.86 -4.48 -5.09
CA PRO A 117 28.18 -3.26 -4.35
C PRO A 117 27.56 -1.98 -4.91
N ASP A 118 27.16 -2.00 -6.18
CA ASP A 118 26.82 -0.75 -6.88
C ASP A 118 25.39 -0.28 -6.56
N PHE A 119 24.54 -1.16 -6.04
CA PHE A 119 23.14 -0.89 -5.67
C PHE A 119 22.31 -0.27 -6.80
N ASN A 120 22.69 -0.53 -8.06
CA ASN A 120 22.03 -0.02 -9.27
C ASN A 120 20.99 -0.99 -9.85
N ARG A 121 20.87 -2.20 -9.28
CA ARG A 121 19.81 -3.17 -9.60
C ARG A 121 19.12 -3.62 -8.33
N CYS A 122 17.81 -3.88 -8.45
CA CYS A 122 17.00 -4.42 -7.37
C CYS A 122 15.98 -5.43 -7.90
N LEU A 123 15.67 -6.41 -7.06
CA LEU A 123 14.46 -7.22 -7.17
C LEU A 123 13.41 -6.60 -6.25
N LEU A 124 12.16 -6.54 -6.72
CA LEU A 124 11.06 -5.92 -6.00
C LEU A 124 10.10 -7.01 -5.56
N TYR A 125 9.77 -7.01 -4.28
CA TYR A 125 8.75 -7.91 -3.75
C TYR A 125 7.39 -7.25 -3.93
N MET A 126 6.49 -7.87 -4.67
CA MET A 126 5.15 -7.32 -4.93
C MET A 126 4.09 -8.40 -4.84
N SER A 127 2.91 -8.09 -4.31
CA SER A 127 1.77 -9.03 -4.29
C SER A 127 0.55 -8.47 -5.01
N PRO A 128 -0.24 -9.32 -5.71
CA PRO A 128 -1.40 -8.88 -6.49
C PRO A 128 -2.66 -8.63 -5.64
N ASP A 129 -2.68 -9.11 -4.39
CA ASP A 129 -3.85 -9.12 -3.51
C ASP A 129 -3.54 -8.77 -2.05
N GLY A 130 -2.29 -8.40 -1.73
CA GLY A 130 -1.85 -8.15 -0.35
C GLY A 130 -1.69 -9.42 0.48
N GLY A 131 -1.75 -10.61 -0.14
CA GLY A 131 -1.47 -11.88 0.51
C GLY A 131 0.02 -12.13 0.72
N ASP A 132 0.34 -13.25 1.38
CA ASP A 132 1.72 -13.65 1.69
C ASP A 132 2.52 -14.10 0.44
N ALA A 133 1.84 -14.36 -0.68
CA ALA A 133 2.48 -14.69 -1.94
C ALA A 133 3.04 -13.41 -2.59
N SER A 134 4.32 -13.44 -2.95
CA SER A 134 4.99 -12.32 -3.62
C SER A 134 5.67 -12.77 -4.91
N GLU A 135 5.60 -11.90 -5.91
CA GLU A 135 6.41 -11.94 -7.12
C GLU A 135 7.69 -11.13 -6.91
N MET A 136 8.77 -11.49 -7.62
CA MET A 136 10.12 -10.90 -7.54
C MET A 136 10.68 -10.54 -8.90
#